data_AF-A0A6N3F0P5-F1
#
_entry.id   AF-A0A6N3F0P5-F1
#
_cell.length_a   1.000
_cell.length_b   1.000
_cell.length_c   1.000
_cell.angle_alpha   90.00
_cell.angle_beta   90.00
_cell.angle_gamma   90.00
#
_symmetry.space_group_name_H-M   'P 1'
#
loop_
_entity.id
_entity.type
_entity.pdbx_description
1 polymer ?
#
loop_
_entity_poly.entity_id
_entity_poly.type
_entity_poly.pdbx_seq_one_letter_code
_entity_poly.pdbx_strand_id
1 'polypeptide(L)'
;MEIVNLEMNDSTLLHRVSVEKKTALLKEGINNFKTLLEVGELMREFLKSGEQTVDAGMDLLIRVESLLTIRNDVLFDANKQHIGSSGSIRRRLECYKICFDEFCKEIAPNIEMFLPFTTEQLTEVTRMLEETIGQLASFVEYQFGFNEILSATSEADIDGIYDAVDMYMRETGASVEDLIQMSKELQSVVLACKPRMELFELYPGLLEPFSALVGADLYDCEEIDLQTVRDVVDGKMPVEDFLENLEAMREARGDI
;
A
#
# COMPACT_ATOMS: atom_id res chain seq x y z
N MET A 1 -31.87 -6.29 43.50
CA MET A 1 -31.55 -6.51 42.08
C MET A 1 -31.28 -5.12 41.53
N GLU A 2 -30.02 -4.71 41.56
CA GLU A 2 -29.61 -3.40 41.06
C GLU A 2 -29.54 -3.48 39.53
N ILE A 3 -30.38 -2.67 38.87
CA ILE A 3 -30.25 -2.42 37.44
C ILE A 3 -29.11 -1.41 37.33
N VAL A 4 -27.93 -1.89 36.99
CA VAL A 4 -26.80 -1.03 36.59
C VAL A 4 -27.16 -0.44 35.23
N ASN A 5 -27.62 0.80 35.22
CA ASN A 5 -27.71 1.59 34.00
C ASN A 5 -26.28 1.90 33.55
N LEU A 6 -25.78 1.14 32.58
CA LEU A 6 -24.61 1.46 31.78
C LEU A 6 -25.01 2.58 30.80
N GLU A 7 -24.99 3.82 31.25
CA GLU A 7 -24.80 4.95 30.34
C GLU A 7 -23.35 4.91 29.87
N MET A 8 -23.09 4.11 28.83
CA MET A 8 -21.87 4.29 28.04
C MET A 8 -21.94 5.69 27.45
N ASN A 9 -21.02 6.56 27.90
CA ASN A 9 -20.85 7.91 27.37
C ASN A 9 -20.76 7.87 25.84
N ASP A 10 -21.55 8.66 25.13
CA ASP A 10 -21.60 8.70 23.65
C ASP A 10 -20.20 8.87 23.01
N SER A 11 -19.29 9.57 23.70
CA SER A 11 -17.89 9.72 23.29
C SER A 11 -17.10 8.40 23.27
N THR A 12 -17.35 7.49 24.20
CA THR A 12 -16.69 6.17 24.28
C THR A 12 -17.24 5.22 23.21
N LEU A 13 -18.55 5.29 22.94
CA LEU A 13 -19.19 4.58 21.84
C LEU A 13 -18.65 5.04 20.48
N LEU A 14 -18.57 6.35 20.24
CA LEU A 14 -18.04 6.93 19.01
C LEU A 14 -16.56 6.55 18.78
N HIS A 15 -15.74 6.61 19.83
CA HIS A 15 -14.35 6.21 19.76
C HIS A 15 -14.21 4.72 19.42
N ARG A 16 -14.95 3.85 20.10
CA ARG A 16 -14.95 2.40 19.82
C ARG A 16 -15.38 2.07 18.39
N VAL A 17 -16.43 2.70 17.88
CA VAL A 17 -16.87 2.53 16.48
C VAL A 17 -15.80 3.00 15.49
N SER A 18 -15.04 4.05 15.84
CA SER A 18 -13.91 4.52 15.02
C SER A 18 -12.76 3.51 14.98
N VAL A 19 -12.41 2.90 16.12
CA VAL A 19 -11.37 1.86 16.21
C VAL A 19 -11.80 0.62 15.44
N GLU A 20 -13.03 0.15 15.61
CA GLU A 20 -13.59 -1.00 14.88
C GLU A 20 -13.50 -0.83 13.35
N LYS A 21 -13.80 0.37 12.85
CA LYS A 21 -13.63 0.69 11.42
C LYS A 21 -12.16 0.70 10.98
N LYS A 22 -11.26 1.31 11.76
CA LYS A 22 -9.83 1.35 11.44
C LYS A 22 -9.20 -0.05 11.47
N THR A 23 -9.60 -0.93 12.40
CA THR A 23 -9.13 -2.31 12.42
C THR A 23 -9.68 -3.12 11.27
N ALA A 24 -10.95 -2.93 10.89
CA ALA A 24 -11.49 -3.57 9.68
C ALA A 24 -10.71 -3.14 8.43
N LEU A 25 -10.37 -1.85 8.32
CA LEU A 25 -9.54 -1.29 7.26
C LEU A 25 -8.13 -1.89 7.24
N LEU A 26 -7.48 -2.01 8.40
CA LEU A 26 -6.17 -2.66 8.55
C LEU A 26 -6.22 -4.12 8.11
N LYS A 27 -7.24 -4.87 8.55
CA LYS A 27 -7.43 -6.28 8.18
C LYS A 27 -7.59 -6.46 6.68
N GLU A 28 -8.44 -5.66 6.05
CA GLU A 28 -8.63 -5.71 4.59
C GLU A 28 -7.35 -5.33 3.86
N GLY A 29 -6.66 -4.25 4.29
CA GLY A 29 -5.39 -3.83 3.73
C GLY A 29 -4.31 -4.91 3.79
N ILE A 30 -4.11 -5.55 4.95
CA ILE A 30 -3.13 -6.65 5.11
C ILE A 30 -3.52 -7.87 4.27
N ASN A 31 -4.79 -8.25 4.26
CA ASN A 31 -5.25 -9.41 3.49
C ASN A 31 -5.04 -9.18 1.99
N ASN A 32 -5.46 -8.03 1.47
CA ASN A 32 -5.30 -7.67 0.06
C ASN A 32 -3.83 -7.58 -0.31
N PHE A 33 -3.00 -6.98 0.55
CA PHE A 33 -1.55 -6.91 0.36
C PHE A 33 -0.94 -8.29 0.19
N LYS A 34 -1.25 -9.23 1.09
CA LYS A 34 -0.73 -10.61 1.01
C LYS A 34 -1.16 -11.33 -0.26
N THR A 35 -2.44 -11.21 -0.63
CA THR A 35 -2.97 -11.86 -1.84
C THR A 35 -2.32 -11.28 -3.10
N LEU A 36 -2.19 -9.97 -3.19
CA LEU A 36 -1.53 -9.31 -4.33
C LEU A 36 -0.05 -9.72 -4.39
N LEU A 37 0.65 -9.72 -3.25
CA LEU A 37 2.06 -10.08 -3.16
C LEU A 37 2.32 -11.52 -3.62
N GLU A 38 1.53 -12.47 -3.13
CA GLU A 38 1.63 -13.90 -3.52
C GLU A 38 1.49 -14.06 -5.03
N VAL A 39 0.48 -13.44 -5.65
CA VAL A 39 0.31 -13.51 -7.10
C VAL A 39 1.42 -12.78 -7.85
N GLY A 40 1.87 -11.62 -7.35
CA GLY A 40 2.98 -10.88 -7.94
C GLY A 40 4.30 -11.66 -7.94
N GLU A 41 4.59 -12.39 -6.88
CA GLU A 41 5.73 -13.30 -6.82
C GLU A 41 5.64 -14.42 -7.85
N LEU A 42 4.48 -15.07 -7.97
CA LEU A 42 4.24 -16.10 -8.98
C LEU A 42 4.44 -15.56 -10.41
N MET A 43 3.94 -14.36 -10.70
CA MET A 43 4.11 -13.72 -12.01
C MET A 43 5.59 -13.41 -12.31
N ARG A 44 6.33 -12.89 -11.31
CA ARG A 44 7.78 -12.66 -11.42
C ARG A 44 8.56 -13.96 -11.67
N GLU A 45 8.23 -15.02 -10.94
CA GLU A 45 8.87 -16.32 -11.09
C GLU A 45 8.60 -16.91 -12.48
N PHE A 46 7.36 -16.80 -12.96
CA PHE A 46 6.98 -17.25 -14.30
C PHE A 46 7.73 -16.51 -15.40
N LEU A 47 7.87 -15.18 -15.28
CA LEU A 47 8.67 -14.38 -16.22
C LEU A 47 10.15 -14.79 -16.22
N LYS A 48 10.71 -15.11 -15.05
CA LYS A 48 12.12 -15.51 -14.89
C LYS A 48 12.41 -16.93 -15.36
N SER A 49 11.47 -17.86 -15.21
CA SER A 49 11.68 -19.27 -15.55
C SER A 49 11.85 -19.49 -17.05
N GLY A 50 11.26 -18.63 -17.88
CA GLY A 50 11.21 -18.79 -19.35
C GLY A 50 10.35 -19.97 -19.81
N GLU A 51 9.67 -20.66 -18.88
CA GLU A 51 8.84 -21.83 -19.16
C GLU A 51 7.42 -21.39 -19.57
N GLN A 52 7.31 -20.85 -20.78
CA GLN A 52 6.04 -20.33 -21.32
C GLN A 52 5.25 -21.43 -22.06
N THR A 53 4.99 -22.55 -21.38
CA THR A 53 4.06 -23.55 -21.90
C THR A 53 2.62 -23.07 -21.75
N VAL A 54 1.71 -23.60 -22.58
CA VAL A 54 0.28 -23.26 -22.48
C VAL A 54 -0.27 -23.67 -21.11
N ASP A 55 0.02 -24.89 -20.65
CA ASP A 55 -0.47 -25.40 -19.37
C ASP A 55 -0.01 -24.53 -18.19
N ALA A 56 1.28 -24.17 -18.13
CA ALA A 56 1.79 -23.30 -17.09
C ALA A 56 1.20 -21.89 -17.16
N GLY A 57 0.95 -21.37 -18.37
CA GLY A 57 0.26 -20.11 -18.58
C GLY A 57 -1.20 -20.13 -18.13
N MET A 58 -1.88 -21.27 -18.27
CA MET A 58 -3.25 -21.46 -17.77
C MET A 58 -3.29 -21.51 -16.25
N ASP A 59 -2.34 -22.21 -15.62
CA ASP A 59 -2.24 -22.26 -14.16
C ASP A 59 -2.01 -20.86 -13.57
N LEU A 60 -1.15 -20.05 -14.22
CA LEU A 60 -0.95 -18.65 -13.83
C LEU A 60 -2.24 -17.83 -13.99
N LEU A 61 -2.96 -18.01 -15.10
CA LEU A 61 -4.21 -17.31 -15.37
C LEU A 61 -5.26 -17.53 -14.27
N ILE A 62 -5.38 -18.77 -13.77
CA ILE A 62 -6.27 -19.12 -12.64
C ILE A 62 -5.87 -18.41 -11.35
N ARG A 63 -4.56 -18.25 -11.10
CA ARG A 63 -4.08 -17.51 -9.92
C ARG A 63 -4.36 -16.02 -10.05
N VAL A 64 -4.14 -15.44 -11.23
CA VAL A 64 -4.43 -14.04 -11.52
C VAL A 64 -5.93 -13.75 -11.46
N GLU A 65 -6.79 -14.68 -11.86
CA GLU A 65 -8.26 -14.57 -11.75
C GLU A 65 -8.70 -14.25 -10.32
N SER A 66 -8.05 -14.84 -9.31
CA SER A 66 -8.39 -14.60 -7.90
C SER A 66 -8.31 -13.12 -7.51
N LEU A 67 -7.46 -12.33 -8.19
CA LEU A 67 -7.31 -10.91 -7.94
C LEU A 67 -8.55 -10.10 -8.33
N LEU A 68 -9.32 -10.54 -9.35
CA LEU A 68 -10.58 -9.90 -9.74
C LEU A 68 -11.69 -10.07 -8.68
N THR A 69 -11.50 -10.99 -7.74
CA THR A 69 -12.47 -11.27 -6.66
C THR A 69 -12.08 -10.65 -5.33
N ILE A 70 -10.95 -9.94 -5.27
CA ILE A 70 -10.51 -9.25 -4.06
C ILE A 70 -11.57 -8.21 -3.67
N ARG A 71 -11.98 -8.28 -2.41
CA ARG A 71 -12.86 -7.30 -1.80
C ARG A 71 -12.05 -6.06 -1.40
N ASN A 72 -12.46 -4.91 -1.91
CA ASN A 72 -11.89 -3.61 -1.56
C ASN A 72 -12.97 -2.65 -1.02
N ASP A 73 -14.13 -3.17 -0.63
CA ASP A 73 -15.26 -2.34 -0.22
C ASP A 73 -14.96 -1.53 1.05
N VAL A 74 -14.28 -2.12 2.04
CA VAL A 74 -13.93 -1.40 3.27
C VAL A 74 -12.86 -0.35 3.00
N LEU A 75 -11.86 -0.67 2.18
CA LEU A 75 -10.82 0.26 1.73
C LEU A 75 -11.44 1.44 0.96
N PHE A 76 -12.26 1.16 -0.04
CA PHE A 76 -12.82 2.21 -0.90
C PHE A 76 -13.90 3.04 -0.23
N ASP A 77 -14.65 2.48 0.72
CA ASP A 77 -15.60 3.26 1.53
C ASP A 77 -14.89 4.08 2.60
N ALA A 78 -13.76 3.63 3.14
CA ALA A 78 -12.93 4.44 4.04
C ALA A 78 -12.39 5.70 3.33
N ASN A 79 -12.02 5.58 2.05
CA ASN A 79 -11.63 6.73 1.22
C ASN A 79 -12.75 7.80 1.16
N LYS A 80 -14.02 7.39 1.05
CA LYS A 80 -15.17 8.29 1.01
C LYS A 80 -15.55 8.90 2.36
N GLN A 81 -15.24 8.21 3.47
CA GLN A 81 -15.72 8.57 4.81
C GLN A 81 -14.74 9.45 5.61
N HIS A 82 -13.59 9.85 5.05
CA HIS A 82 -12.57 10.69 5.71
C HIS A 82 -12.10 10.15 7.06
N ILE A 83 -12.04 8.83 7.24
CA ILE A 83 -11.71 8.24 8.53
C ILE A 83 -10.21 8.40 8.81
N GLY A 84 -9.86 9.46 9.55
CA GLY A 84 -8.61 9.55 10.30
C GLY A 84 -7.32 9.64 9.47
N SER A 85 -7.37 10.14 8.24
CA SER A 85 -6.21 10.31 7.37
C SER A 85 -5.89 11.78 7.15
N SER A 86 -4.61 12.12 7.23
CA SER A 86 -4.08 13.31 6.54
C SER A 86 -4.39 13.18 5.05
N GLY A 87 -4.44 14.31 4.34
CA GLY A 87 -4.71 14.27 2.90
C GLY A 87 -3.74 13.36 2.13
N SER A 88 -2.47 13.28 2.56
CA SER A 88 -1.46 12.38 1.98
C SER A 88 -1.86 10.90 2.04
N ILE A 89 -2.45 10.45 3.15
CA ILE A 89 -2.86 9.03 3.27
C ILE A 89 -4.13 8.74 2.46
N ARG A 90 -5.04 9.72 2.33
CA ARG A 90 -6.20 9.62 1.42
C ARG A 90 -5.74 9.40 -0.02
N ARG A 91 -4.77 10.21 -0.47
CA ARG A 91 -4.20 10.11 -1.82
C ARG A 91 -3.63 8.72 -2.08
N ARG A 92 -2.85 8.14 -1.17
CA ARG A 92 -2.26 6.79 -1.35
C ARG A 92 -3.32 5.71 -1.54
N LEU A 93 -4.42 5.78 -0.78
CA LEU A 93 -5.54 4.86 -0.94
C LEU A 93 -6.28 5.07 -2.27
N GLU A 94 -6.37 6.31 -2.74
CA GLU A 94 -6.92 6.65 -4.04
C GLU A 94 -6.03 6.19 -5.19
N CYS A 95 -4.71 6.39 -5.10
CA CYS A 95 -3.73 5.89 -6.05
C CYS A 95 -3.77 4.36 -6.11
N TYR A 96 -3.80 3.67 -4.96
CA TYR A 96 -4.03 2.22 -4.91
C TYR A 96 -5.29 1.82 -5.68
N LYS A 97 -6.42 2.50 -5.44
CA LYS A 97 -7.67 2.23 -6.15
C LYS A 97 -7.52 2.40 -7.66
N ILE A 98 -6.91 3.50 -8.11
CA ILE A 98 -6.70 3.77 -9.54
C ILE A 98 -5.84 2.66 -10.16
N CYS A 99 -4.68 2.37 -9.57
CA CYS A 99 -3.79 1.32 -10.05
C CYS A 99 -4.48 -0.06 -10.08
N PHE A 100 -5.22 -0.41 -9.02
CA PHE A 100 -5.96 -1.67 -8.94
C PHE A 100 -7.05 -1.77 -10.00
N ASP A 101 -7.85 -0.72 -10.21
CA ASP A 101 -8.90 -0.71 -11.23
C ASP A 101 -8.32 -0.83 -12.64
N GLU A 102 -7.21 -0.14 -12.93
CA GLU A 102 -6.49 -0.24 -14.20
C GLU A 102 -5.92 -1.63 -14.42
N PHE A 103 -5.28 -2.20 -13.40
CA PHE A 103 -4.77 -3.57 -13.43
C PHE A 103 -5.88 -4.59 -13.72
N CYS A 104 -6.99 -4.53 -12.97
CA CYS A 104 -8.13 -5.43 -13.17
C CYS A 104 -8.71 -5.32 -14.59
N LYS A 105 -8.80 -4.10 -15.13
CA LYS A 105 -9.27 -3.85 -16.48
C LYS A 105 -8.35 -4.47 -17.54
N GLU A 106 -7.03 -4.46 -17.31
CA GLU A 106 -6.05 -5.04 -18.26
C GLU A 106 -6.10 -6.57 -18.26
N ILE A 107 -6.28 -7.22 -17.11
CA ILE A 107 -6.31 -8.69 -17.04
C ILE A 107 -7.65 -9.30 -17.45
N ALA A 108 -8.76 -8.58 -17.23
CA ALA A 108 -10.11 -9.14 -17.39
C ALA A 108 -10.36 -9.80 -18.76
N PRO A 109 -9.97 -9.21 -19.92
CA PRO A 109 -10.21 -9.83 -21.21
C PRO A 109 -9.54 -11.21 -21.37
N ASN A 110 -8.29 -11.36 -20.88
CA ASN A 110 -7.57 -12.62 -20.92
C ASN A 110 -8.23 -13.68 -20.03
N ILE A 111 -8.73 -13.27 -18.86
CA ILE A 111 -9.45 -14.15 -17.94
C ILE A 111 -10.78 -14.60 -18.54
N GLU A 112 -11.59 -13.67 -19.04
CA GLU A 112 -12.91 -13.94 -19.64
C GLU A 112 -12.82 -14.87 -20.87
N MET A 113 -11.77 -14.71 -21.67
CA MET A 113 -11.52 -15.52 -22.86
C MET A 113 -10.71 -16.78 -22.59
N PHE A 114 -10.24 -16.98 -21.35
CA PHE A 114 -9.38 -18.09 -20.95
C PHE A 114 -8.11 -18.20 -21.83
N LEU A 115 -7.48 -17.05 -22.11
CA LEU A 115 -6.29 -16.93 -22.96
C LEU A 115 -5.05 -16.60 -22.11
N PRO A 116 -3.98 -17.41 -22.18
CA PRO A 116 -2.70 -17.08 -21.56
C PRO A 116 -2.21 -15.70 -22.00
N PHE A 117 -1.53 -14.99 -21.10
CA PHE A 117 -0.85 -13.76 -21.44
C PHE A 117 0.30 -14.02 -22.40
N THR A 118 0.47 -13.14 -23.39
CA THR A 118 1.73 -13.05 -24.13
C THR A 118 2.84 -12.54 -23.19
N THR A 119 4.12 -12.72 -23.55
CA THR A 119 5.24 -12.23 -22.72
C THR A 119 5.18 -10.72 -22.48
N GLU A 120 4.80 -9.94 -23.50
CA GLU A 120 4.67 -8.49 -23.41
C GLU A 120 3.54 -8.10 -22.44
N GLN A 121 2.36 -8.70 -22.60
CA GLN A 121 1.25 -8.50 -21.68
C GLN A 121 1.60 -8.91 -20.26
N LEU A 122 2.25 -10.08 -20.08
CA LEU A 122 2.63 -10.54 -18.76
C LEU A 122 3.62 -9.59 -18.09
N THR A 123 4.58 -9.07 -18.84
CA THR A 123 5.54 -8.07 -18.35
C THR A 123 4.81 -6.82 -17.88
N GLU A 124 3.89 -6.29 -18.70
CA GLU A 124 3.14 -5.08 -18.38
C GLU A 124 2.19 -5.28 -17.19
N VAL A 125 1.43 -6.37 -17.17
CA VAL A 125 0.51 -6.70 -16.08
C VAL A 125 1.27 -6.94 -14.78
N THR A 126 2.42 -7.62 -14.82
CA THR A 126 3.28 -7.79 -13.63
C THR A 126 3.74 -6.44 -13.10
N ARG A 127 4.15 -5.53 -13.99
CA ARG A 127 4.55 -4.15 -13.64
C ARG A 127 3.39 -3.39 -12.98
N MET A 128 2.20 -3.43 -13.55
CA MET A 128 1.00 -2.78 -12.98
C MET A 128 0.63 -3.35 -11.61
N LEU A 129 0.77 -4.66 -11.43
CA LEU A 129 0.54 -5.33 -10.15
C LEU A 129 1.56 -4.88 -9.10
N GLU A 130 2.84 -4.77 -9.46
CA GLU A 130 3.88 -4.25 -8.56
C GLU A 130 3.56 -2.84 -8.09
N GLU A 131 3.21 -1.94 -9.01
CA GLU A 131 2.81 -0.56 -8.68
C GLU A 131 1.59 -0.54 -7.73
N THR A 132 0.60 -1.40 -7.99
CA THR A 132 -0.58 -1.58 -7.12
C THR A 132 -0.20 -2.06 -5.72
N ILE A 133 0.68 -3.06 -5.64
CA ILE A 133 1.21 -3.59 -4.37
C ILE A 133 1.97 -2.49 -3.61
N GLY A 134 2.81 -1.72 -4.30
CA GLY A 134 3.60 -0.63 -3.70
C GLY A 134 2.72 0.44 -3.08
N GLN A 135 1.67 0.87 -3.79
CA GLN A 135 0.69 1.84 -3.28
C GLN A 135 -0.05 1.31 -2.04
N LEU A 136 -0.50 0.05 -2.07
CA LEU A 136 -1.18 -0.55 -0.90
C LEU A 136 -0.24 -0.71 0.29
N ALA A 137 0.99 -1.14 0.05
CA ALA A 137 1.99 -1.32 1.10
C ALA A 137 2.31 0.03 1.78
N SER A 138 2.50 1.08 0.97
CA SER A 138 2.70 2.45 1.47
C SER A 138 1.50 2.94 2.27
N PHE A 139 0.28 2.69 1.79
CA PHE A 139 -0.92 3.03 2.55
C PHE A 139 -0.96 2.33 3.91
N VAL A 140 -0.80 1.00 3.95
CA VAL A 140 -0.87 0.21 5.20
C VAL A 140 0.24 0.64 6.17
N GLU A 141 1.46 0.79 5.68
CA GLU A 141 2.61 1.15 6.51
C GLU A 141 2.38 2.49 7.23
N TYR A 142 1.97 3.52 6.49
CA TYR A 142 1.87 4.89 7.02
C TYR A 142 0.55 5.17 7.72
N GLN A 143 -0.58 4.63 7.25
CA GLN A 143 -1.90 4.85 7.88
C GLN A 143 -1.95 4.29 9.30
N PHE A 144 -1.20 3.22 9.56
CA PHE A 144 -1.21 2.50 10.82
C PHE A 144 0.14 2.57 11.57
N GLY A 145 1.06 3.42 11.10
CA GLY A 145 2.31 3.72 11.81
C GLY A 145 3.24 2.51 12.00
N PHE A 146 3.28 1.58 11.03
CA PHE A 146 4.11 0.38 11.14
C PHE A 146 5.61 0.70 11.19
N ASN A 147 6.03 1.86 10.70
CA ASN A 147 7.40 2.36 10.81
C ASN A 147 7.84 2.53 12.28
N GLU A 148 6.94 2.99 13.15
CA GLU A 148 7.20 3.18 14.59
C GLU A 148 7.27 1.84 15.34
N ILE A 149 6.53 0.83 14.86
CA ILE A 149 6.49 -0.53 15.43
C ILE A 149 7.85 -1.23 15.39
N LEU A 150 8.76 -0.86 14.46
CA LEU A 150 10.10 -1.45 14.38
C LEU A 150 10.93 -1.28 15.66
N SER A 151 10.60 -0.28 16.46
CA SER A 151 11.27 0.02 17.73
C SER A 151 10.58 -0.62 18.95
N ALA A 152 9.39 -1.21 18.76
CA ALA A 152 8.64 -1.85 19.83
C ALA A 152 9.33 -3.12 20.34
N THR A 153 9.36 -3.30 21.66
CA THR A 153 9.95 -4.48 22.31
C THR A 153 8.90 -5.32 23.06
N SER A 154 7.70 -4.77 23.25
CA SER A 154 6.62 -5.38 24.02
C SER A 154 5.25 -4.89 23.54
N GLU A 155 4.18 -5.60 23.90
CA GLU A 155 2.80 -5.19 23.61
C GLU A 155 2.45 -3.83 24.24
N ALA A 156 3.06 -3.50 25.39
CA ALA A 156 2.88 -2.22 26.06
C ALA A 156 3.44 -1.03 25.26
N ASP A 157 4.37 -1.28 24.33
CA ASP A 157 4.90 -0.25 23.41
C ASP A 157 3.94 0.03 22.25
N ILE A 158 2.95 -0.85 22.03
CA ILE A 158 1.93 -0.74 20.97
C ILE A 158 0.61 -0.23 21.58
N ASP A 159 0.31 -0.66 22.81
CA ASP A 159 -0.86 -0.26 23.58
C ASP A 159 -0.86 1.27 23.80
N GLY A 160 -1.92 1.93 23.35
CA GLY A 160 -2.09 3.39 23.46
C GLY A 160 -1.41 4.24 22.40
N ILE A 161 -0.63 3.68 21.47
CA ILE A 161 -0.12 4.42 20.29
C ILE A 161 -1.06 4.23 19.09
N TYR A 162 -1.49 2.98 18.84
CA TYR A 162 -2.34 2.64 17.69
C TYR A 162 -3.47 1.68 18.07
N ASP A 163 -4.60 2.21 18.57
CA ASP A 163 -5.77 1.42 18.99
C ASP A 163 -6.23 0.37 17.96
N ALA A 164 -6.09 0.69 16.67
CA ALA A 164 -6.47 -0.21 15.58
C ALA A 164 -5.53 -1.43 15.44
N VAL A 165 -4.23 -1.23 15.72
CA VAL A 165 -3.18 -2.27 15.65
C VAL A 165 -3.26 -3.16 16.89
N ASP A 166 -3.43 -2.59 18.09
CA ASP A 166 -3.67 -3.37 19.31
C ASP A 166 -4.93 -4.24 19.16
N MET A 167 -6.03 -3.66 18.66
CA MET A 167 -7.25 -4.45 18.42
C MET A 167 -7.05 -5.52 17.34
N TYR A 168 -6.26 -5.24 16.29
CA TYR A 168 -5.89 -6.25 15.29
C TYR A 168 -5.12 -7.42 15.91
N MET A 169 -4.15 -7.17 16.79
CA MET A 169 -3.40 -8.21 17.51
C MET A 169 -4.34 -9.08 18.34
N ARG A 170 -5.22 -8.46 19.13
CA ARG A 170 -6.18 -9.16 19.99
C ARG A 170 -7.14 -10.05 19.19
N GLU A 171 -7.59 -9.58 18.04
CA GLU A 171 -8.55 -10.31 17.20
C GLU A 171 -7.93 -11.42 16.35
N THR A 172 -6.65 -11.31 16.01
CA THR A 172 -5.95 -12.28 15.13
C THR A 172 -5.00 -13.21 15.87
N GLY A 173 -4.62 -12.85 17.10
CA GLY A 173 -3.56 -13.53 17.85
C GLY A 173 -2.15 -13.22 17.36
N ALA A 174 -1.97 -12.17 16.54
CA ALA A 174 -0.65 -11.74 16.08
C ALA A 174 0.20 -11.23 17.24
N SER A 175 1.46 -11.65 17.27
CA SER A 175 2.46 -11.19 18.23
C SER A 175 3.13 -9.88 17.78
N VAL A 176 3.86 -9.23 18.69
CA VAL A 176 4.72 -8.08 18.34
C VAL A 176 5.74 -8.44 17.27
N GLU A 177 6.30 -9.65 17.33
CA GLU A 177 7.27 -10.13 16.34
C GLU A 177 6.64 -10.26 14.94
N ASP A 178 5.38 -10.74 14.87
CA ASP A 178 4.65 -10.80 13.60
C ASP A 178 4.44 -9.40 13.00
N LEU A 179 4.15 -8.39 13.83
CA LEU A 179 3.99 -7.01 13.37
C LEU A 179 5.32 -6.37 12.94
N ILE A 180 6.41 -6.64 13.65
CA ILE A 180 7.75 -6.21 13.23
C ILE A 180 8.11 -6.84 11.89
N GLN A 181 7.80 -8.12 11.70
CA GLN A 181 8.06 -8.80 10.44
C GLN A 181 7.19 -8.23 9.30
N MET A 182 5.91 -7.95 9.58
CA MET A 182 5.00 -7.27 8.66
C MET A 182 5.54 -5.89 8.25
N SER A 183 6.01 -5.10 9.22
CA SER A 183 6.59 -3.77 8.97
C SER A 183 7.80 -3.85 8.04
N LYS A 184 8.71 -4.80 8.28
CA LYS A 184 9.88 -5.03 7.41
C LYS A 184 9.49 -5.45 6.00
N GLU A 185 8.48 -6.31 5.87
CA GLU A 185 7.98 -6.77 4.57
C GLU A 185 7.36 -5.62 3.78
N LEU A 186 6.49 -4.82 4.42
CA LEU A 186 5.91 -3.61 3.82
C LEU A 186 7.00 -2.65 3.33
N GLN A 187 7.98 -2.32 4.17
CA GLN A 187 9.10 -1.46 3.79
C GLN A 187 9.91 -1.99 2.62
N SER A 188 10.24 -3.28 2.66
CA SER A 188 10.97 -3.93 1.56
C SER A 188 10.19 -3.85 0.25
N VAL A 189 8.87 -4.02 0.31
CA VAL A 189 8.00 -4.00 -0.87
C VAL A 189 7.81 -2.58 -1.39
N VAL A 190 7.59 -1.59 -0.53
CA VAL A 190 7.54 -0.16 -0.89
C VAL A 190 8.81 0.24 -1.64
N LEU A 191 9.98 -0.19 -1.15
CA LEU A 191 11.26 0.06 -1.80
C LEU A 191 11.44 -0.72 -3.10
N ALA A 192 10.90 -1.93 -3.22
CA ALA A 192 11.03 -2.74 -4.43
C ALA A 192 10.09 -2.29 -5.56
N CYS A 193 8.87 -1.86 -5.22
CA CYS A 193 7.77 -1.63 -6.16
C CYS A 193 7.59 -0.17 -6.60
N LYS A 194 8.70 0.56 -6.76
CA LYS A 194 8.72 2.01 -6.99
C LYS A 194 7.82 2.43 -8.16
N PRO A 195 7.11 3.57 -8.07
CA PRO A 195 6.25 4.05 -9.14
C PRO A 195 7.08 4.32 -10.41
N ARG A 196 6.46 4.13 -11.57
CA ARG A 196 7.08 4.46 -12.85
C ARG A 196 6.97 5.97 -13.08
N MET A 197 8.10 6.66 -13.01
CA MET A 197 8.16 8.08 -13.29
C MET A 197 9.08 8.31 -14.49
N GLU A 198 8.57 9.03 -15.50
CA GLU A 198 9.28 9.32 -16.75
C GLU A 198 10.68 9.90 -16.49
N LEU A 199 10.79 10.73 -15.45
CA LEU A 199 12.06 11.30 -15.02
C LEU A 199 13.11 10.25 -14.67
N PHE A 200 12.73 9.19 -13.96
CA PHE A 200 13.65 8.11 -13.58
C PHE A 200 13.90 7.13 -14.71
N GLU A 201 13.05 7.08 -15.74
CA GLU A 201 13.37 6.37 -16.99
C GLU A 201 14.47 7.08 -17.78
N LEU A 202 14.41 8.42 -17.84
CA LEU A 202 15.42 9.24 -18.50
C LEU A 202 16.73 9.32 -17.70
N TYR A 203 16.64 9.26 -16.37
CA TYR A 203 17.77 9.40 -15.45
C TYR A 203 17.77 8.30 -14.36
N PRO A 204 17.97 7.01 -14.73
CA PRO A 204 17.83 5.88 -13.81
C PRO A 204 18.81 5.92 -12.63
N GLY A 205 19.98 6.54 -12.80
CA GLY A 205 20.98 6.69 -11.74
C GLY A 205 20.54 7.58 -10.57
N LEU A 206 19.43 8.32 -10.70
CA LEU A 206 18.92 9.19 -9.64
C LEU A 206 17.85 8.51 -8.77
N LEU A 207 17.24 7.41 -9.24
CA LEU A 207 16.12 6.78 -8.53
C LEU A 207 16.54 6.25 -7.15
N GLU A 208 17.60 5.43 -7.09
CA GLU A 208 18.05 4.86 -5.81
C GLU A 208 18.45 5.95 -4.80
N PRO A 209 19.34 6.91 -5.13
CA PRO A 209 19.72 7.96 -4.19
C PRO A 209 18.54 8.80 -3.71
N PHE A 210 17.61 9.13 -4.61
CA PHE A 210 16.44 9.92 -4.26
C PHE A 210 15.47 9.13 -3.37
N SER A 211 15.12 7.90 -3.78
CA SER A 211 14.22 7.02 -3.02
C SER A 211 14.73 6.70 -1.61
N ALA A 212 16.05 6.59 -1.42
CA ALA A 212 16.67 6.37 -0.12
C ALA A 212 16.51 7.57 0.83
N LEU A 213 16.32 8.77 0.28
CA LEU A 213 16.09 9.99 1.04
C LEU A 213 14.60 10.22 1.31
N VAL A 214 13.75 10.06 0.30
CA VAL A 214 12.31 10.39 0.39
C VAL A 214 11.42 9.24 0.86
N GLY A 215 11.91 8.00 0.84
CA GLY A 215 11.14 6.83 1.26
C GLY A 215 9.86 6.63 0.43
N ALA A 216 8.75 6.34 1.11
CA ALA A 216 7.47 6.06 0.44
C ALA A 216 6.77 7.30 -0.12
N ASP A 217 7.18 8.52 0.26
CA ASP A 217 6.66 9.75 -0.35
C ASP A 217 7.01 9.85 -1.84
N LEU A 218 7.93 8.99 -2.32
CA LEU A 218 8.18 8.77 -3.75
C LEU A 218 6.90 8.47 -4.55
N TYR A 219 5.95 7.72 -3.98
CA TYR A 219 4.69 7.36 -4.65
C TYR A 219 3.76 8.56 -4.88
N ASP A 220 4.06 9.69 -4.24
CA ASP A 220 3.31 10.93 -4.38
C ASP A 220 4.02 11.95 -5.29
N CYS A 221 5.16 11.59 -5.90
CA CYS A 221 6.05 12.52 -6.61
C CYS A 221 5.78 12.65 -8.12
N GLU A 222 4.55 12.42 -8.60
CA GLU A 222 4.21 12.27 -10.03
C GLU A 222 4.84 13.32 -10.97
N GLU A 223 4.96 14.58 -10.53
CA GLU A 223 5.43 15.70 -11.37
C GLU A 223 6.64 16.46 -10.79
N ILE A 224 7.57 15.75 -10.14
CA ILE A 224 8.83 16.37 -9.71
C ILE A 224 9.73 16.66 -10.92
N ASP A 225 10.42 17.80 -10.90
CA ASP A 225 11.41 18.12 -11.93
C ASP A 225 12.81 17.59 -11.58
N LEU A 226 13.69 17.53 -12.60
CA LEU A 226 15.05 17.01 -12.48
C LEU A 226 15.94 17.83 -11.54
N GLN A 227 15.73 19.15 -11.49
CA GLN A 227 16.55 20.02 -10.66
C GLN A 227 16.22 19.79 -9.19
N THR A 228 14.95 19.68 -8.84
CA THR A 228 14.47 19.34 -7.49
C THR A 228 15.04 18.00 -7.02
N VAL A 229 14.96 16.94 -7.85
CA VAL A 229 15.57 15.64 -7.53
C VAL A 229 17.07 15.76 -7.26
N ARG A 230 17.79 16.50 -8.10
CA ARG A 230 19.24 16.70 -7.93
C ARG A 230 19.56 17.50 -6.68
N ASP A 231 18.77 18.52 -6.36
CA ASP A 231 19.02 19.34 -5.19
C ASP A 231 18.81 18.57 -3.90
N VAL A 232 17.84 17.66 -3.85
CA VAL A 232 17.66 16.70 -2.74
C VAL A 232 18.83 15.72 -2.67
N VAL A 233 19.18 15.06 -3.78
CA VAL A 233 20.26 14.05 -3.81
C VAL A 233 21.64 14.64 -3.48
N ASP A 234 21.91 15.86 -3.94
CA ASP A 234 23.17 16.57 -3.70
C ASP A 234 23.21 17.25 -2.30
N GLY A 235 22.12 17.20 -1.52
CA GLY A 235 22.00 17.84 -0.22
C GLY A 235 21.97 19.38 -0.27
N LYS A 236 21.56 19.96 -1.41
CA LYS A 236 21.32 21.41 -1.57
C LYS A 236 19.93 21.81 -1.09
N MET A 237 19.00 20.86 -1.04
CA MET A 237 17.68 20.97 -0.44
C MET A 237 17.56 19.92 0.67
N PRO A 238 17.25 20.31 1.92
CA PRO A 238 16.88 19.37 2.97
C PRO A 238 15.68 18.52 2.54
N VAL A 239 15.66 17.25 2.94
CA VAL A 239 14.56 16.34 2.59
C VAL A 239 13.26 16.83 3.23
N GLU A 240 13.34 17.36 4.44
CA GLU A 240 12.21 17.92 5.17
C GLU A 240 11.57 19.08 4.39
N ASP A 241 12.39 20.01 3.89
CA ASP A 241 11.93 21.12 3.04
C ASP A 241 11.29 20.61 1.75
N PHE A 242 11.84 19.55 1.15
CA PHE A 242 11.24 18.92 -0.03
C PHE A 242 9.86 18.32 0.29
N LEU A 243 9.73 17.59 1.40
CA LEU A 243 8.48 16.96 1.81
C LEU A 243 7.41 18.01 2.16
N GLU A 244 7.79 19.11 2.82
CA GLU A 244 6.90 20.25 3.08
C GLU A 244 6.43 20.90 1.76
N ASN A 245 7.34 21.09 0.79
CA ASN A 245 6.98 21.61 -0.52
C ASN A 245 6.06 20.66 -1.29
N LEU A 246 6.32 19.35 -1.21
CA LEU A 246 5.48 18.32 -1.83
C LEU A 246 4.07 18.37 -1.24
N GLU A 247 3.94 18.54 0.07
CA GLU A 247 2.65 18.72 0.75
C GLU A 247 1.93 20.00 0.30
N ALA A 248 2.63 21.14 0.25
CA ALA A 248 2.06 22.39 -0.25
C ALA A 248 1.61 22.31 -1.72
N MET A 249 2.34 21.59 -2.57
CA MET A 249 1.94 21.35 -3.97
C MET A 249 0.68 20.50 -4.06
N ARG A 250 0.49 19.53 -3.15
CA ARG A 250 -0.74 18.73 -3.07
C ARG A 250 -1.93 19.60 -2.66
N GLU A 251 -1.78 20.45 -1.64
CA GLU A 251 -2.85 21.37 -1.19
C GLU A 251 -3.29 22.31 -2.32
N ALA A 252 -2.33 22.88 -3.05
CA ALA A 252 -2.61 23.81 -4.15
C ALA A 252 -3.40 23.17 -5.31
N ARG A 253 -3.27 21.85 -5.50
CA ARG A 253 -3.99 21.07 -6.54
C ARG A 253 -5.40 20.66 -6.10
N GLY A 254 -5.72 20.76 -4.81
CA GLY A 254 -6.94 20.21 -4.24
C GLY A 254 -6.91 18.69 -4.10
N ASP A 255 -5.72 18.09 -4.23
CA ASP A 255 -5.49 16.66 -4.00
C ASP A 255 -5.69 16.33 -2.52
N ILE A 256 -5.58 17.34 -1.65
CA ILE A 256 -5.80 17.29 -0.20
C ILE A 256 -6.62 18.49 0.27
#